data_AF-A0A378FQY4-F1
#
_entry.id   AF-A0A378FQY4-F1
#
_cell.length_a   1.000
_cell.length_b   1.000
_cell.length_c   1.000
_cell.angle_alpha   90.00
_cell.angle_beta   90.00
_cell.angle_gamma   90.00
#
_symmetry.space_group_name_H-M   'P 1'
#
loop_
_entity.id
_entity.type
_entity.pdbx_description
1 polymer ?
#
loop_
_entity_poly.entity_id
_entity_poly.type
_entity_poly.pdbx_seq_one_letter_code
_entity_poly.pdbx_strand_id
1 'polypeptide(L)'
;MEVTQFTYFQQVGGLECKPVTGEITYGLERLAMYIQGVDSVYDLVWSDGPLGKTTYGDVFHQNEVEQSTYNFEYADVDFLFTCFEQYEKEAQQLLALETPLPLPAYERILKAAHSFNLLDARKAISRHRASALYPAHSHPD
;
A
#
# COMPACT_ATOMS: atom_id res chain seq x y z
N MET A 1 1.05 22.20 3.19
CA MET A 1 1.27 20.93 2.46
C MET A 1 1.97 19.98 3.43
N GLU A 2 1.40 18.82 3.71
CA GLU A 2 2.05 17.80 4.55
C GLU A 2 3.12 17.07 3.70
N VAL A 3 4.38 17.19 4.11
CA VAL A 3 5.56 16.69 3.36
C VAL A 3 6.35 15.63 4.11
N THR A 4 6.19 15.52 5.43
CA THR A 4 6.89 14.53 6.27
C THR A 4 5.97 14.03 7.37
N GLN A 5 5.99 12.73 7.62
CA GLN A 5 5.38 12.08 8.76
C GLN A 5 6.47 11.49 9.67
N PHE A 6 6.33 11.67 10.98
CA PHE A 6 7.18 11.05 11.99
C PHE A 6 6.34 10.09 12.83
N THR A 7 6.76 8.82 12.89
CA THR A 7 6.06 7.78 13.64
C THR A 7 7.02 7.12 14.62
N TYR A 8 6.62 6.98 15.88
CA TYR A 8 7.37 6.22 16.88
C TYR A 8 6.60 4.94 17.19
N PHE A 9 7.02 3.82 16.60
CA PHE A 9 6.38 2.53 16.79
C PHE A 9 6.61 2.00 18.20
N GLN A 10 5.52 1.88 18.95
CA GLN A 10 5.50 1.17 20.22
C GLN A 10 5.27 -0.34 20.01
N GLN A 11 4.56 -0.70 18.94
CA GLN A 11 4.18 -2.08 18.64
C GLN A 11 4.15 -2.30 17.12
N VAL A 12 4.63 -3.45 16.66
CA VAL A 12 4.53 -3.90 15.26
C VAL A 12 4.04 -5.34 15.24
N GLY A 13 2.98 -5.61 14.47
CA GLY A 13 2.43 -6.97 14.36
C GLY A 13 1.99 -7.56 15.71
N GLY A 14 1.56 -6.74 16.66
CA GLY A 14 1.18 -7.21 18.00
C GLY A 14 2.35 -7.31 19.00
N LEU A 15 3.60 -7.06 18.59
CA LEU A 15 4.78 -7.20 19.44
C LEU A 15 5.37 -5.84 19.85
N GLU A 16 5.72 -5.67 21.13
CA GLU A 16 6.34 -4.44 21.64
C GLU A 16 7.73 -4.18 21.01
N CYS A 17 7.98 -2.95 20.59
CA CYS A 17 9.28 -2.51 20.08
C CYS A 17 10.20 -2.09 21.24
N LYS A 18 11.33 -2.79 21.42
CA LYS A 18 12.36 -2.47 22.42
C LYS A 18 13.75 -2.47 21.76
N PRO A 19 14.35 -1.30 21.48
CA PRO A 19 13.85 0.06 21.75
C PRO A 19 12.70 0.47 20.82
N VAL A 20 12.04 1.58 21.15
CA VAL A 20 11.04 2.23 20.28
C VAL A 20 11.69 2.57 18.93
N THR A 21 11.04 2.14 17.85
CA THR A 21 11.53 2.39 16.48
C THR A 21 10.95 3.70 15.96
N GLY A 22 11.81 4.58 15.44
CA GLY A 22 11.39 5.79 14.74
C GLY A 22 11.32 5.57 13.22
N GLU A 23 10.26 6.05 12.59
CA GLU A 23 10.10 6.12 11.14
C GLU A 23 9.91 7.58 10.71
N ILE A 24 10.59 7.94 9.61
CA ILE A 24 10.45 9.23 8.96
C ILE A 24 10.06 8.97 7.51
N THR A 25 8.88 9.42 7.12
CA THR A 25 8.33 9.19 5.78
C THR A 25 8.21 10.53 5.05
N TYR A 26 8.85 10.65 3.89
CA TYR A 26 8.83 11.86 3.06
C TYR A 26 7.90 11.67 1.87
N GLY A 27 6.99 12.63 1.65
CA GLY A 27 6.26 12.76 0.40
C GLY A 27 7.14 13.42 -0.65
N LEU A 28 7.85 12.62 -1.44
CA LEU A 28 8.89 13.08 -2.37
C LEU A 28 8.35 14.04 -3.42
N GLU A 29 7.18 13.75 -3.99
CA GLU A 29 6.53 14.57 -5.02
C GLU A 29 6.21 15.95 -4.46
N ARG A 30 5.59 16.01 -3.28
CA ARG A 30 5.24 17.27 -2.61
C ARG A 30 6.48 18.08 -2.23
N LEU A 31 7.51 17.42 -1.72
CA LEU A 31 8.78 18.07 -1.41
C LEU A 31 9.42 18.65 -2.68
N ALA A 32 9.47 17.88 -3.76
CA ALA A 32 10.05 18.29 -5.02
C ALA A 32 9.24 19.40 -5.71
N MET A 33 7.90 19.38 -5.62
CA MET A 33 7.04 20.47 -6.09
C MET A 33 7.39 21.79 -5.38
N TYR A 34 7.58 21.75 -4.07
CA TYR A 34 7.97 22.92 -3.28
C TYR A 34 9.36 23.44 -3.67
N ILE A 35 10.33 22.54 -3.87
CA ILE A 35 11.70 22.90 -4.27
C ILE A 35 11.74 23.49 -5.69
N GLN A 36 10.97 22.93 -6.62
CA GLN A 36 10.94 23.37 -8.02
C GLN A 36 9.96 24.53 -8.26
N GLY A 37 9.12 24.88 -7.29
CA GLY A 37 8.15 25.97 -7.38
C GLY A 37 7.01 25.69 -8.36
N VAL A 38 6.54 24.45 -8.45
CA VAL A 38 5.44 24.03 -9.33
C VAL A 38 4.19 23.69 -8.54
N ASP A 39 3.01 24.03 -9.09
CA ASP A 39 1.72 23.84 -8.42
C ASP A 39 1.08 22.47 -8.68
N SER A 40 1.53 21.75 -9.71
CA SER A 40 1.05 20.43 -10.10
C SER A 40 2.18 19.40 -10.07
N VAL A 41 1.89 18.18 -9.61
CA VAL A 41 2.85 17.08 -9.64
C VAL A 41 3.25 16.73 -11.08
N TYR A 42 2.35 16.90 -12.05
CA TYR A 42 2.61 16.54 -13.44
C TYR A 42 3.63 17.46 -14.12
N ASP A 43 3.77 18.71 -13.64
CA ASP A 43 4.71 19.69 -14.17
C ASP A 43 6.12 19.54 -13.57
N LEU A 44 6.28 18.63 -12.60
CA LEU A 44 7.55 18.37 -11.92
C LEU A 44 8.58 17.85 -12.91
N VAL A 45 9.77 18.45 -12.95
CA VAL A 45 10.87 17.96 -13.78
C VAL A 45 11.45 16.70 -13.14
N TRP A 46 11.23 15.56 -13.78
CA TRP A 46 11.74 14.25 -13.36
C TRP A 46 13.23 14.11 -13.68
N SER A 47 13.62 14.53 -14.88
CA SER A 47 15.01 14.57 -15.32
C SER A 47 15.24 15.68 -16.34
N ASP A 48 16.39 16.35 -16.23
CA ASP A 48 16.88 17.32 -17.21
C ASP A 48 18.19 16.80 -17.79
N GLY A 49 18.18 16.37 -19.05
CA GLY A 49 19.30 15.66 -19.66
C GLY A 49 19.56 16.06 -21.11
N PRO A 50 20.53 15.40 -21.78
CA PRO A 50 20.92 15.73 -23.16
C PRO A 50 19.80 15.60 -24.20
N LEU A 51 18.74 14.84 -23.87
CA LEU A 51 17.56 14.63 -24.71
C LEU A 51 16.42 15.60 -24.41
N GLY A 52 16.66 16.58 -23.53
CA GLY A 52 15.67 17.54 -23.07
C GLY A 52 15.13 17.22 -21.66
N LYS A 53 14.13 18.00 -21.27
CA LYS A 53 13.43 17.84 -19.99
C LYS A 53 12.34 16.78 -20.11
N THR A 54 12.28 15.90 -19.14
CA THR A 54 11.18 14.95 -18.94
C THR A 54 10.46 15.32 -17.65
N THR A 55 9.15 15.48 -17.75
CA THR A 55 8.29 15.78 -16.60
C THR A 55 7.74 14.51 -15.97
N TYR A 56 7.25 14.60 -14.74
CA TYR A 56 6.55 13.50 -14.06
C TYR A 56 5.30 13.10 -14.85
N GLY A 57 4.61 14.09 -15.46
CA GLY A 57 3.47 13.87 -16.34
C GLY A 57 3.80 12.96 -17.53
N ASP A 58 4.95 13.19 -18.18
CA ASP A 58 5.40 12.37 -19.32
C ASP A 58 5.59 10.90 -18.94
N VAL A 59 5.92 10.62 -17.68
CA VAL A 59 6.24 9.25 -17.21
C VAL A 59 5.01 8.57 -16.59
N PHE A 60 4.23 9.27 -15.78
CA PHE A 60 3.23 8.66 -14.91
C PHE A 60 1.78 9.04 -15.20
N HIS A 61 1.50 10.09 -15.98
CA HIS A 61 0.12 10.55 -16.20
C HIS A 61 -0.75 9.46 -16.84
N GLN A 62 -0.24 8.79 -17.89
CA GLN A 62 -0.97 7.69 -18.52
C GLN A 62 -1.22 6.53 -17.54
N ASN A 63 -0.20 6.15 -16.76
CA ASN A 63 -0.32 5.11 -15.76
C ASN A 63 -1.38 5.45 -14.70
N GLU A 64 -1.42 6.69 -14.20
CA GLU A 64 -2.42 7.14 -13.23
C GLU A 64 -3.84 7.06 -13.77
N VAL A 65 -4.05 7.48 -15.03
CA VAL A 65 -5.36 7.39 -15.69
C VAL A 65 -5.78 5.92 -15.82
N GLU A 66 -4.92 5.07 -16.37
CA GLU A 66 -5.24 3.66 -16.61
C GLU A 66 -5.45 2.88 -15.30
N GLN A 67 -4.59 3.08 -14.29
CA GLN A 67 -4.72 2.45 -12.98
C GLN A 67 -5.99 2.90 -12.27
N SER A 68 -6.31 4.20 -12.30
CA SER A 68 -7.54 4.72 -11.70
C SER A 68 -8.77 4.11 -12.38
N THR A 69 -8.81 4.12 -13.71
CA THR A 69 -9.92 3.51 -14.46
C THR A 69 -10.05 2.02 -14.14
N TYR A 70 -8.95 1.26 -14.11
CA TYR A 70 -9.00 -0.14 -13.71
C TYR A 70 -9.53 -0.33 -12.28
N ASN A 71 -8.92 0.36 -11.30
CA ASN A 71 -9.24 0.23 -9.87
C ASN A 71 -10.68 0.62 -9.55
N PHE A 72 -11.23 1.62 -10.22
CA PHE A 72 -12.58 2.12 -9.94
C PHE A 72 -13.67 1.49 -10.78
N GLU A 73 -13.39 1.02 -11.99
CA GLU A 73 -14.44 0.61 -12.94
C GLU A 73 -14.33 -0.86 -13.35
N TYR A 74 -13.13 -1.35 -13.66
CA TYR A 74 -12.93 -2.63 -14.35
C TYR A 74 -12.40 -3.78 -13.48
N ALA A 75 -11.87 -3.50 -12.30
CA ALA A 75 -11.32 -4.54 -11.45
C ALA A 75 -12.41 -5.57 -11.07
N ASP A 76 -12.11 -6.84 -11.34
CA ASP A 76 -12.99 -7.99 -11.11
C ASP A 76 -13.04 -8.30 -9.61
N VAL A 77 -14.18 -7.97 -9.01
CA VAL A 77 -14.42 -8.10 -7.57
C VAL A 77 -14.40 -9.57 -7.13
N ASP A 78 -14.99 -10.49 -7.89
CA ASP A 78 -15.09 -11.90 -7.50
C ASP A 78 -13.70 -12.57 -7.57
N PHE A 79 -12.94 -12.25 -8.60
CA PHE A 79 -11.55 -12.68 -8.72
C PHE A 79 -10.67 -12.13 -7.59
N LEU A 80 -10.83 -10.85 -7.23
CA LEU A 80 -10.05 -10.23 -6.15
C LEU A 80 -10.39 -10.83 -4.79
N PHE A 81 -11.65 -11.17 -4.51
CA PHE A 81 -12.01 -11.94 -3.31
C PHE A 81 -11.33 -13.31 -3.30
N THR A 82 -11.35 -14.02 -4.42
CA THR A 82 -10.67 -15.32 -4.54
C THR A 82 -9.16 -15.18 -4.30
N CYS A 83 -8.53 -14.14 -4.84
CA CYS A 83 -7.12 -13.86 -4.61
C CYS A 83 -6.83 -13.62 -3.13
N PHE A 84 -7.63 -12.77 -2.48
CA PHE A 84 -7.48 -12.45 -1.06
C PHE A 84 -7.53 -13.72 -0.21
N GLU A 85 -8.58 -14.53 -0.36
CA GLU A 85 -8.77 -15.78 0.39
C GLU A 85 -7.64 -16.78 0.13
N GLN A 86 -7.20 -16.89 -1.13
CA GLN A 86 -6.14 -17.82 -1.51
C GLN A 86 -4.77 -17.39 -0.95
N TYR A 87 -4.46 -16.10 -0.96
CA TYR A 87 -3.21 -15.59 -0.37
C TYR A 87 -3.19 -15.72 1.15
N GLU A 88 -4.30 -15.44 1.83
CA GLU A 88 -4.43 -15.66 3.27
C GLU A 88 -4.21 -17.14 3.63
N LYS A 89 -4.89 -18.03 2.91
CA LYS A 89 -4.77 -19.49 3.11
C LYS A 89 -3.33 -19.96 2.89
N GLU A 90 -2.68 -19.51 1.82
CA GLU A 90 -1.28 -19.88 1.54
C GLU A 90 -0.33 -19.38 2.63
N ALA A 91 -0.52 -18.15 3.11
CA ALA A 91 0.24 -17.60 4.23
C ALA A 91 0.11 -18.45 5.50
N GLN A 92 -1.12 -18.82 5.87
CA GLN A 92 -1.39 -19.67 7.04
C GLN A 92 -0.76 -21.07 6.88
N GLN A 93 -0.85 -21.67 5.68
CA GLN A 93 -0.24 -22.96 5.38
C GLN A 93 1.29 -22.93 5.52
N LEU A 94 1.93 -21.88 5.00
CA LEU A 94 3.39 -21.69 5.08
C LEU A 94 3.87 -21.52 6.52
N LEU A 95 3.07 -20.88 7.37
CA LEU A 95 3.37 -20.71 8.79
C LEU A 95 3.10 -21.98 9.61
N ALA A 96 2.22 -22.87 9.14
CA ALA A 96 1.86 -24.12 9.81
C ALA A 96 2.76 -25.31 9.45
N LEU A 97 3.74 -25.13 8.56
CA LEU A 97 4.74 -26.16 8.25
C LEU A 97 5.57 -26.53 9.49
N GLU A 98 6.07 -27.77 9.53
CA GLU A 98 7.02 -28.21 10.59
C GLU A 98 8.23 -27.28 10.68
N THR A 99 8.72 -26.81 9.52
CA THR A 99 9.65 -25.69 9.42
C THR A 99 8.94 -24.51 8.76
N PRO A 100 8.48 -23.51 9.53
CA PRO A 100 7.75 -22.36 9.00
C PRO A 100 8.55 -21.54 8.01
N LEU A 101 7.87 -20.98 7.00
CA LEU A 101 8.46 -20.11 5.98
C LEU A 101 7.90 -18.67 6.10
N PRO A 102 8.40 -17.85 7.04
CA PRO A 102 7.80 -16.55 7.35
C PRO A 102 7.98 -15.49 6.24
N LEU A 103 9.12 -15.47 5.54
CA LEU A 103 9.34 -14.50 4.45
C LEU A 103 8.37 -14.75 3.28
N PRO A 104 8.21 -15.98 2.76
CA PRO A 104 7.16 -16.28 1.79
C PRO A 104 5.75 -15.98 2.29
N ALA A 105 5.44 -16.30 3.56
CA ALA A 105 4.14 -15.99 4.13
C ALA A 105 3.87 -14.47 4.19
N TYR A 106 4.89 -13.67 4.51
CA TYR A 106 4.79 -12.21 4.51
C TYR A 106 4.51 -11.65 3.10
N GLU A 107 5.18 -12.16 2.06
CA GLU A 107 4.87 -11.78 0.68
C GLU A 107 3.41 -12.09 0.29
N ARG A 108 2.86 -13.21 0.77
CA ARG A 108 1.44 -13.54 0.56
C ARG A 108 0.52 -12.53 1.24
N ILE A 109 0.84 -12.13 2.47
CA ILE A 109 0.08 -11.12 3.21
C ILE A 109 0.13 -9.77 2.46
N LEU A 110 1.27 -9.37 1.90
CA LEU A 110 1.36 -8.14 1.10
C LEU A 110 0.45 -8.20 -0.14
N LYS A 111 0.39 -9.35 -0.82
CA LYS A 111 -0.53 -9.53 -1.96
C LYS A 111 -1.99 -9.50 -1.52
N ALA A 112 -2.34 -10.14 -0.40
CA ALA A 112 -3.68 -10.09 0.17
C ALA A 112 -4.07 -8.63 0.50
N ALA A 113 -3.18 -7.88 1.15
CA ALA A 113 -3.41 -6.47 1.47
C ALA A 113 -3.61 -5.60 0.21
N HIS A 114 -2.85 -5.87 -0.86
CA HIS A 114 -3.05 -5.17 -2.12
C HIS A 114 -4.40 -5.52 -2.78
N SER A 115 -4.78 -6.80 -2.84
CA SER A 115 -6.10 -7.22 -3.33
C SER A 115 -7.24 -6.60 -2.52
N PHE A 116 -7.08 -6.50 -1.20
CA PHE A 116 -8.03 -5.81 -0.32
C PHE A 116 -8.18 -4.33 -0.69
N ASN A 117 -7.08 -3.61 -0.93
CA ASN A 117 -7.14 -2.20 -1.32
C ASN A 117 -7.87 -1.99 -2.65
N LEU A 118 -7.71 -2.91 -3.62
CA LEU A 118 -8.45 -2.87 -4.88
C LEU A 118 -9.95 -3.12 -4.67
N LEU A 119 -10.31 -4.06 -3.80
CA LEU A 119 -11.70 -4.31 -3.43
C LEU A 119 -12.34 -3.10 -2.74
N ASP A 120 -11.59 -2.40 -1.88
CA ASP A 120 -12.04 -1.17 -1.22
C ASP A 120 -12.22 -0.02 -2.24
N ALA A 121 -11.29 0.14 -3.19
CA ALA A 121 -11.42 1.10 -4.29
C ALA A 121 -12.68 0.85 -5.15
N ARG A 122 -13.03 -0.42 -5.40
CA ARG A 122 -14.29 -0.82 -6.05
C ARG A 122 -15.54 -0.62 -5.19
N LYS A 123 -15.39 -0.17 -3.94
CA LYS A 123 -16.46 -0.05 -2.93
C LYS A 123 -17.20 -1.37 -2.70
N ALA A 124 -16.52 -2.49 -2.95
CA ALA A 124 -17.09 -3.84 -2.81
C ALA A 124 -17.06 -4.34 -1.36
N ILE A 125 -16.32 -3.64 -0.48
CA ILE A 125 -16.22 -3.95 0.94
C ILE A 125 -17.16 -3.04 1.73
N SER A 126 -18.19 -3.62 2.35
CA SER A 126 -19.01 -2.93 3.35
C SER A 126 -18.25 -2.85 4.69
N ARG A 127 -18.51 -1.80 5.48
CA ARG A 127 -17.90 -1.59 6.82
C ARG A 127 -17.95 -2.83 7.74
N HIS A 128 -18.95 -3.71 7.57
CA HIS A 128 -19.07 -4.94 8.35
C HIS A 128 -18.13 -6.06 7.91
N ARG A 129 -17.71 -6.11 6.64
CA ARG A 129 -16.75 -7.11 6.16
C ARG A 129 -15.30 -6.72 6.48
N ALA A 130 -14.99 -5.42 6.48
CA ALA A 130 -13.68 -4.94 6.90
C ALA A 130 -13.35 -5.31 8.36
N SER A 131 -14.31 -5.23 9.29
CA SER A 131 -14.08 -5.62 10.69
C SER A 131 -14.01 -7.13 10.92
N ALA A 132 -14.55 -7.94 10.00
CA ALA A 132 -14.39 -9.39 10.03
C ALA A 132 -12.99 -9.84 9.56
N LEU A 133 -12.36 -9.05 8.68
CA LEU A 133 -10.99 -9.26 8.18
C LEU A 133 -9.92 -8.71 9.11
N TYR A 134 -10.26 -7.71 9.93
CA TYR A 134 -9.43 -7.21 11.04
C TYR A 134 -10.15 -7.46 12.37
N PRO A 135 -10.19 -8.71 12.88
CA PRO A 135 -10.72 -8.94 14.20
C PRO A 135 -9.82 -8.20 15.19
N ALA A 136 -10.36 -7.15 15.79
CA ALA A 136 -9.73 -6.54 16.96
C ALA A 136 -9.66 -7.63 18.03
N HIS A 137 -8.48 -8.23 18.19
CA HIS A 137 -8.19 -9.05 19.36
C HIS A 137 -8.13 -8.11 20.57
N SER A 138 -9.32 -7.82 21.12
CA SER A 138 -9.45 -7.35 22.49
C SER A 138 -8.90 -8.46 23.39
N HIS A 139 -7.69 -8.26 23.90
CA HIS A 139 -7.22 -9.01 25.05
C HIS A 139 -8.20 -8.79 26.21
N PRO A 140 -8.70 -9.85 26.88
CA PRO A 140 -9.35 -9.69 28.17
C PRO A 140 -8.28 -9.39 29.23
N ASP A 141 -8.61 -8.45 30.11
CA ASP A 141 -7.88 -8.16 31.35
C ASP A 141 -7.69 -9.41 32.24
#